data_AF-A0A4R5FB40-F1
#
_entry.id   AF-A0A4R5FB40-F1
#
_cell.length_a   1.000
_cell.length_b   1.000
_cell.length_c   1.000
_cell.angle_alpha   90.00
_cell.angle_beta   90.00
_cell.angle_gamma   90.00
#
_symmetry.space_group_name_H-M   'P 1'
#
loop_
_entity.id
_entity.type
_entity.pdbx_description
1 polymer ?
#
loop_
_entity_poly.entity_id
_entity_poly.type
_entity_poly.pdbx_seq_one_letter_code
_entity_poly.pdbx_strand_id
1 'polypeptide(L)'
;MNKTAENILFKSLIILSIFITLQSCNERKNTSLDLDKPKKLDLTKTFEYKLKHEPKIFLKYWSGMSVNEISKVDDILIKEGSIAFDRGIYTYELNNYSITIKFNFNKYDKLESITLKSDIERVYPLYQKKYNLPDLVDTNLLYQCYLDNNTDYQPVLTYKKIGSGDKLYQVPDVLLDKTPPLKSRIYFDINDEEYNSTYYTKKFYKDEFTVDKDSVFIVFQQTLKDIANPSVIWSLEKNKEAMSAQQNINGEGFGTINYPEAGITGHIIASNSRIKTVYKYYVLEQSITYFSKNEYNKRKNIIDNNIKKDSLKRQTEEDRQKERKEKSINEI
;
A
#
# COMPACT_ATOMS: atom_id res chain seq x y z
N MET A 1 -4.47 26.48 -72.68
CA MET A 1 -5.29 25.34 -72.23
C MET A 1 -6.30 25.82 -71.20
N ASN A 2 -7.55 25.42 -71.35
CA ASN A 2 -8.70 26.10 -70.74
C ASN A 2 -8.88 25.59 -69.29
N LYS A 3 -8.69 26.46 -68.29
CA LYS A 3 -8.77 26.11 -66.84
C LYS A 3 -10.08 25.43 -66.45
N THR A 4 -11.14 25.63 -67.24
CA THR A 4 -12.44 25.00 -67.08
C THR A 4 -12.41 23.50 -67.43
N ALA A 5 -11.60 23.08 -68.41
CA ALA A 5 -11.46 21.69 -68.81
C ALA A 5 -10.67 20.86 -67.77
N GLU A 6 -9.64 21.46 -67.17
CA GLU A 6 -8.84 20.82 -66.12
C GLU A 6 -9.67 20.57 -64.84
N ASN A 7 -10.56 21.51 -64.48
CA ASN A 7 -11.45 21.35 -63.34
C ASN A 7 -12.53 20.28 -63.54
N ILE A 8 -12.98 20.08 -64.79
CA ILE A 8 -13.96 19.02 -65.11
C ILE A 8 -13.28 17.64 -65.08
N LEU A 9 -12.06 17.53 -65.62
CA LEU A 9 -11.26 16.30 -65.57
C LEU A 9 -10.90 15.90 -64.13
N PHE A 10 -10.52 16.87 -63.28
CA PHE A 10 -10.19 16.58 -61.89
C PHE A 10 -11.41 16.12 -61.07
N LYS A 11 -12.57 16.77 -61.26
CA LYS A 11 -13.82 16.35 -60.59
C LYS A 11 -14.32 14.99 -61.05
N SER A 12 -14.16 14.66 -62.34
CA SER A 12 -14.55 13.35 -62.87
C SER A 12 -13.62 12.22 -62.39
N LEU A 13 -12.32 12.48 -62.21
CA LEU A 13 -11.37 11.54 -61.61
C LEU A 13 -11.70 11.23 -60.13
N ILE A 14 -12.09 12.24 -59.34
CA ILE A 14 -12.48 12.03 -57.94
C ILE A 14 -13.74 11.16 -57.84
N ILE A 15 -14.76 11.43 -58.66
CA ILE A 15 -16.00 10.65 -58.67
C ILE A 15 -15.73 9.19 -59.09
N LEU A 16 -14.85 8.97 -60.07
CA LEU A 16 -14.46 7.62 -60.50
C LEU A 16 -13.73 6.85 -59.39
N SER A 17 -12.86 7.51 -58.61
CA SER A 17 -12.16 6.90 -57.48
C SER A 17 -13.12 6.46 -56.36
N ILE A 18 -14.17 7.24 -56.09
CA ILE A 18 -15.20 6.92 -55.09
C ILE A 18 -16.01 5.70 -55.55
N PHE A 19 -16.38 5.61 -56.84
CA PHE A 19 -17.10 4.44 -57.38
C PHE A 19 -16.28 3.14 -57.32
N ILE A 20 -14.97 3.18 -57.59
CA ILE A 20 -14.10 1.99 -57.49
C ILE A 20 -13.98 1.52 -56.03
N THR A 21 -13.87 2.44 -55.07
CA THR A 21 -13.82 2.08 -53.64
C THR A 21 -15.14 1.50 -53.12
N LEU A 22 -16.29 1.90 -53.69
CA LEU A 22 -17.61 1.39 -53.30
C LEU A 22 -17.94 0.02 -53.92
N GLN A 23 -17.42 -0.30 -55.12
CA GLN A 23 -17.55 -1.64 -55.70
C GLN A 23 -16.64 -2.68 -55.04
N SER A 24 -15.50 -2.27 -54.45
CA SER A 24 -14.57 -3.17 -53.73
C SER A 24 -15.11 -3.72 -52.40
N CYS A 25 -16.22 -3.17 -51.88
CA CYS A 25 -16.86 -3.63 -50.65
C CYS A 25 -18.09 -4.53 -50.85
N ASN A 26 -18.46 -4.89 -52.09
CA ASN A 26 -19.73 -5.59 -52.34
C ASN A 26 -19.64 -6.85 -53.21
N GLU A 27 -18.54 -7.60 -53.12
CA GLU A 27 -18.49 -8.98 -53.61
C GLU A 27 -17.87 -9.92 -52.56
N ARG A 28 -18.73 -10.64 -51.83
CA ARG A 28 -18.72 -12.11 -51.77
C ARG A 28 -19.83 -12.63 -50.85
N LYS A 29 -20.90 -13.11 -51.47
CA LYS A 29 -21.70 -14.23 -50.93
C LYS A 29 -21.72 -15.37 -51.96
N ASN A 30 -21.45 -16.56 -51.42
CA ASN A 30 -21.85 -17.90 -51.87
C ASN A 30 -21.18 -18.52 -53.10
N THR A 31 -20.30 -19.48 -52.83
CA THR A 31 -20.12 -20.66 -53.68
C THR A 31 -20.03 -21.88 -52.76
N SER A 32 -20.96 -22.81 -52.94
CA SER A 32 -21.03 -24.11 -52.28
C SER A 32 -19.98 -25.06 -52.86
N LEU A 33 -19.18 -25.69 -51.99
CA LEU A 33 -18.45 -26.92 -52.27
C LEU A 33 -18.22 -27.64 -50.93
N ASP A 34 -18.88 -28.78 -50.77
CA ASP A 34 -18.59 -29.78 -49.74
C ASP A 34 -17.13 -30.22 -49.86
N LEU A 35 -16.33 -29.93 -48.84
CA LEU A 35 -15.03 -30.55 -48.57
C LEU A 35 -14.86 -30.63 -47.05
N ASP A 36 -14.56 -31.84 -46.59
CA ASP A 36 -14.30 -32.22 -45.21
C ASP A 36 -13.40 -31.24 -44.43
N LYS A 37 -13.89 -30.85 -43.23
CA LYS A 37 -13.18 -30.39 -42.00
C LYS A 37 -11.90 -29.54 -42.14
N PRO A 38 -11.79 -28.42 -41.40
CA PRO A 38 -11.74 -28.51 -39.94
C PRO A 38 -12.68 -27.55 -39.23
N LYS A 39 -13.20 -27.99 -38.07
CA LYS A 39 -13.83 -27.14 -37.05
C LYS A 39 -12.96 -25.89 -36.87
N LYS A 40 -13.45 -24.73 -37.32
CA LYS A 40 -12.87 -23.44 -37.00
C LYS A 40 -12.84 -23.31 -35.47
N LEU A 41 -11.64 -23.15 -34.96
CA LEU A 41 -11.28 -22.89 -33.57
C LEU A 41 -12.13 -21.72 -33.03
N ASP A 42 -12.96 -21.97 -32.01
CA ASP A 42 -13.80 -20.96 -31.35
C ASP A 42 -12.93 -20.06 -30.46
N LEU A 43 -12.51 -18.91 -31.01
CA LEU A 43 -11.41 -18.08 -30.50
C LEU A 43 -11.87 -16.86 -29.67
N THR A 44 -13.13 -16.74 -29.28
CA THR A 44 -13.58 -15.69 -28.35
C THR A 44 -14.62 -16.21 -27.38
N LYS A 45 -14.19 -16.85 -26.28
CA LYS A 45 -15.05 -17.06 -25.12
C LYS A 45 -15.61 -15.72 -24.67
N THR A 46 -16.93 -15.54 -24.75
CA THR A 46 -17.61 -14.31 -24.31
C THR A 46 -17.40 -14.07 -22.81
N PHE A 47 -17.66 -12.85 -22.35
CA PHE A 47 -17.53 -12.50 -20.93
C PHE A 47 -18.37 -13.42 -20.04
N GLU A 48 -19.59 -13.74 -20.45
CA GLU A 48 -20.54 -14.58 -19.70
C GLU A 48 -20.00 -16.01 -19.54
N TYR A 49 -19.41 -16.56 -20.62
CA TYR A 49 -18.76 -17.86 -20.56
C TYR A 49 -17.60 -17.84 -19.56
N LYS A 50 -16.72 -16.84 -19.64
CA LYS A 50 -15.57 -16.73 -18.73
C LYS A 50 -16.00 -16.51 -17.29
N LEU A 51 -17.02 -15.69 -17.06
CA LEU A 51 -17.58 -15.43 -15.75
C LEU A 51 -18.08 -16.74 -15.10
N LYS A 52 -18.70 -17.63 -15.87
CA LYS A 52 -19.19 -18.93 -15.37
C LYS A 52 -18.11 -20.00 -15.21
N HIS A 53 -17.12 -20.03 -16.11
CA HIS A 53 -16.23 -21.19 -16.26
C HIS A 53 -14.77 -20.95 -15.89
N GLU A 54 -14.29 -19.70 -15.90
CA GLU A 54 -12.89 -19.44 -15.50
C GLU A 54 -12.71 -19.65 -13.99
N PRO A 55 -11.64 -20.32 -13.53
CA PRO A 55 -11.37 -20.52 -12.11
C PRO A 55 -11.19 -19.19 -11.39
N LYS A 56 -11.95 -18.98 -10.32
CA LYS A 56 -11.92 -17.72 -9.57
C LYS A 56 -10.75 -17.70 -8.60
N ILE A 57 -10.05 -16.56 -8.54
CA ILE A 57 -8.99 -16.30 -7.57
C ILE A 57 -9.52 -15.62 -6.30
N PHE A 58 -10.52 -14.75 -6.45
CA PHE A 58 -11.19 -14.05 -5.37
C PHE A 58 -12.58 -13.62 -5.85
N LEU A 59 -13.63 -13.90 -5.07
CA LEU A 59 -15.02 -13.65 -5.46
C LEU A 59 -15.32 -14.15 -6.89
N LYS A 60 -15.58 -13.22 -7.82
CA LYS A 60 -15.86 -13.49 -9.24
C LYS A 60 -14.69 -13.15 -10.18
N TYR A 61 -13.56 -12.71 -9.63
CA TYR A 61 -12.36 -12.41 -10.41
C TYR A 61 -11.57 -13.66 -10.74
N TRP A 62 -10.94 -13.69 -11.91
CA TRP A 62 -10.04 -14.75 -12.37
C TRP A 62 -8.75 -14.14 -12.93
N SER A 63 -7.68 -14.93 -12.94
CA SER A 63 -6.37 -14.50 -13.46
C SER A 63 -6.42 -14.31 -14.99
N GLY A 64 -5.79 -13.24 -15.49
CA GLY A 64 -5.78 -12.91 -16.92
C GLY A 64 -6.94 -12.03 -17.37
N MET A 65 -7.81 -11.60 -16.45
CA MET A 65 -8.90 -10.67 -16.73
C MET A 65 -8.35 -9.31 -17.21
N SER A 66 -8.95 -8.76 -18.26
CA SER A 66 -8.69 -7.37 -18.71
C SER A 66 -9.39 -6.35 -17.82
N VAL A 67 -8.92 -5.09 -17.85
CA VAL A 67 -9.57 -3.97 -17.14
C VAL A 67 -11.07 -3.84 -17.46
N ASN A 68 -11.46 -4.03 -18.73
CA ASN A 68 -12.88 -3.99 -19.12
C ASN A 68 -13.70 -5.14 -18.53
N GLU A 69 -13.12 -6.33 -18.41
CA GLU A 69 -13.79 -7.47 -17.78
C GLU A 69 -13.88 -7.27 -16.25
N ILE A 70 -12.89 -6.61 -15.63
CA ILE A 70 -12.92 -6.22 -14.20
C ILE A 70 -14.08 -5.28 -13.95
N SER A 71 -14.20 -4.20 -14.73
CA SER A 71 -15.29 -3.23 -14.56
C SER A 71 -16.67 -3.90 -14.62
N LYS A 72 -16.86 -4.87 -15.52
CA LYS A 72 -18.11 -5.66 -15.58
C LYS A 72 -18.34 -6.53 -14.34
N VAL A 73 -17.28 -7.11 -13.80
CA VAL A 73 -17.36 -7.90 -12.55
C VAL A 73 -17.62 -6.99 -11.35
N ASP A 74 -17.01 -5.81 -11.31
CA ASP A 74 -17.23 -4.81 -10.27
C ASP A 74 -18.71 -4.41 -10.23
N ASP A 75 -19.31 -4.08 -11.37
CA ASP A 75 -20.74 -3.75 -11.48
C ASP A 75 -21.64 -4.85 -10.90
N ILE A 76 -21.27 -6.12 -11.11
CA ILE A 76 -22.00 -7.28 -10.57
C ILE A 76 -21.82 -7.34 -9.05
N LEU A 77 -20.59 -7.26 -8.55
CA LEU A 77 -20.28 -7.41 -7.13
C LEU A 77 -20.79 -6.22 -6.29
N ILE A 78 -20.82 -5.01 -6.86
CA ILE A 78 -21.41 -3.81 -6.23
C ILE A 78 -22.93 -3.99 -6.11
N LYS A 79 -23.61 -4.45 -7.17
CA LYS A 79 -25.06 -4.74 -7.11
C LYS A 79 -25.39 -5.85 -6.10
N GLU A 80 -24.49 -6.79 -5.92
CA GLU A 80 -24.60 -7.86 -4.91
C GLU A 80 -24.25 -7.40 -3.49
N GLY A 81 -23.76 -6.16 -3.32
CA GLY A 81 -23.31 -5.64 -2.03
C GLY A 81 -22.06 -6.34 -1.47
N SER A 82 -21.32 -7.07 -2.31
CA SER A 82 -20.10 -7.78 -1.90
C SER A 82 -18.89 -6.85 -1.85
N ILE A 83 -18.87 -5.83 -2.71
CA ILE A 83 -17.83 -4.79 -2.70
C ILE A 83 -18.47 -3.41 -2.76
N ALA A 84 -17.75 -2.40 -2.29
CA ALA A 84 -18.09 -1.00 -2.50
C ALA A 84 -16.95 -0.26 -3.20
N PHE A 85 -17.27 0.88 -3.80
CA PHE A 85 -16.30 1.79 -4.41
C PHE A 85 -16.55 3.20 -3.91
N ASP A 86 -15.62 3.73 -3.13
CA ASP A 86 -15.65 5.11 -2.64
C ASP A 86 -14.29 5.78 -2.84
N ARG A 87 -14.30 7.03 -3.32
CA ARG A 87 -13.10 7.86 -3.53
C ARG A 87 -11.94 7.16 -4.26
N GLY A 88 -12.24 6.31 -5.24
CA GLY A 88 -11.22 5.60 -6.01
C GLY A 88 -10.69 4.32 -5.35
N ILE A 89 -11.27 3.90 -4.23
CA ILE A 89 -10.85 2.73 -3.46
C ILE A 89 -11.96 1.69 -3.48
N TYR A 90 -11.61 0.47 -3.87
CA TYR A 90 -12.50 -0.68 -3.77
C TYR A 90 -12.38 -1.32 -2.39
N THR A 91 -13.50 -1.64 -1.76
CA THR A 91 -13.54 -2.34 -0.48
C THR A 91 -14.35 -3.62 -0.56
N TYR A 92 -13.89 -4.67 0.12
CA TYR A 92 -14.62 -5.92 0.34
C TYR A 92 -15.44 -5.79 1.62
N GLU A 93 -16.75 -5.89 1.52
CA GLU A 93 -17.67 -5.71 2.65
C GLU A 93 -17.90 -7.02 3.39
N LEU A 94 -17.55 -7.05 4.67
CA LEU A 94 -17.70 -8.20 5.56
C LEU A 94 -18.28 -7.76 6.90
N ASN A 95 -19.54 -8.14 7.18
CA ASN A 95 -20.18 -8.08 8.51
C ASN A 95 -19.72 -6.89 9.39
N ASN A 96 -19.89 -5.67 8.88
CA ASN A 96 -19.61 -4.37 9.52
C ASN A 96 -18.17 -3.82 9.43
N TYR A 97 -17.30 -4.39 8.60
CA TYR A 97 -16.03 -3.78 8.26
C TYR A 97 -15.71 -3.97 6.76
N SER A 98 -14.83 -3.11 6.27
CA SER A 98 -14.53 -2.96 4.85
C SER A 98 -13.02 -3.13 4.64
N ILE A 99 -12.60 -4.16 3.91
CA ILE A 99 -11.18 -4.40 3.62
C ILE A 99 -10.82 -3.75 2.30
N THR A 100 -9.70 -3.03 2.21
CA THR A 100 -9.25 -2.49 0.91
C THR A 100 -8.83 -3.61 -0.05
N ILE A 101 -9.35 -3.56 -1.28
CA ILE A 101 -8.97 -4.42 -2.39
C ILE A 101 -7.99 -3.67 -3.29
N LYS A 102 -6.83 -4.26 -3.55
CA LYS A 102 -5.87 -3.80 -4.56
C LYS A 102 -5.74 -4.82 -5.68
N PHE A 103 -6.03 -4.40 -6.90
CA PHE A 103 -5.77 -5.18 -8.11
C PHE A 103 -4.32 -5.01 -8.55
N ASN A 104 -3.62 -6.11 -8.83
CA ASN A 104 -2.26 -6.08 -9.38
C ASN A 104 -2.29 -6.58 -10.82
N PHE A 105 -1.85 -5.73 -11.74
CA PHE A 105 -1.84 -6.01 -13.18
C PHE A 105 -0.43 -6.26 -13.67
N ASN A 106 -0.31 -7.11 -14.68
CA ASN A 106 0.93 -7.25 -15.44
C ASN A 106 1.13 -6.08 -16.40
N LYS A 107 2.28 -6.07 -17.08
CA LYS A 107 2.63 -5.10 -18.13
C LYS A 107 1.72 -5.08 -19.36
N TYR A 108 0.73 -5.97 -19.44
CA TYR A 108 -0.25 -6.09 -20.52
C TYR A 108 -1.69 -5.84 -20.02
N ASP A 109 -1.84 -5.15 -18.89
CA ASP A 109 -3.12 -4.80 -18.26
C ASP A 109 -4.02 -6.02 -17.99
N LYS A 110 -3.40 -7.16 -17.67
CA LYS A 110 -4.10 -8.36 -17.23
C LYS A 110 -3.93 -8.57 -15.74
N LEU A 111 -5.02 -8.95 -15.08
CA LEU A 111 -5.04 -9.23 -13.66
C LEU A 111 -4.14 -10.42 -13.31
N GLU A 112 -3.10 -10.20 -12.50
CA GLU A 112 -2.25 -11.26 -11.97
C GLU A 112 -2.73 -11.74 -10.62
N SER A 113 -3.05 -10.79 -9.73
CA SER A 113 -3.43 -11.08 -8.35
C SER A 113 -4.30 -10.00 -7.74
N ILE A 114 -4.97 -10.35 -6.66
CA ILE A 114 -5.74 -9.43 -5.83
C ILE A 114 -5.16 -9.45 -4.42
N THR A 115 -4.80 -8.28 -3.90
CA THR A 115 -4.29 -8.12 -2.54
C THR A 115 -5.34 -7.42 -1.67
N LEU A 116 -5.66 -8.05 -0.54
CA LEU A 116 -6.42 -7.43 0.53
C LEU A 116 -5.46 -6.71 1.48
N LYS A 117 -5.82 -5.48 1.85
CA LYS A 117 -5.07 -4.60 2.77
C LYS A 117 -6.00 -3.92 3.77
N SER A 118 -5.41 -3.45 4.87
CA SER A 118 -6.09 -2.78 5.98
C SER A 118 -6.98 -3.73 6.79
N ASP A 119 -7.04 -3.55 8.11
CA ASP A 119 -7.88 -4.33 9.03
C ASP A 119 -7.77 -5.86 8.86
N ILE A 120 -6.59 -6.36 8.49
CA ILE A 120 -6.36 -7.79 8.21
C ILE A 120 -6.55 -8.62 9.48
N GLU A 121 -6.19 -8.06 10.64
CA GLU A 121 -6.40 -8.66 11.94
C GLU A 121 -7.88 -8.95 12.24
N ARG A 122 -8.82 -8.19 11.65
CA ARG A 122 -10.27 -8.41 11.82
C ARG A 122 -10.78 -9.57 10.98
N VAL A 123 -10.11 -9.85 9.86
CA VAL A 123 -10.58 -10.82 8.87
C VAL A 123 -9.85 -12.14 9.00
N TYR A 124 -8.61 -12.10 9.52
CA TYR A 124 -7.80 -13.28 9.77
C TYR A 124 -8.55 -14.40 10.51
N PRO A 125 -9.39 -14.15 11.53
CA PRO A 125 -10.16 -15.22 12.19
C PRO A 125 -11.05 -16.03 11.24
N LEU A 126 -11.58 -15.41 10.17
CA LEU A 126 -12.35 -16.13 9.16
C LEU A 126 -11.47 -17.11 8.37
N TYR A 127 -10.27 -16.68 7.99
CA TYR A 127 -9.28 -17.53 7.31
C TYR A 127 -8.77 -18.62 8.25
N GLN A 128 -8.51 -18.26 9.50
CA GLN A 128 -8.03 -19.16 10.53
C GLN A 128 -8.98 -20.32 10.72
N LYS A 129 -10.28 -20.05 10.91
CA LYS A 129 -11.32 -21.08 11.02
C LYS A 129 -11.47 -21.89 9.73
N LYS A 130 -11.51 -21.22 8.57
CA LYS A 130 -11.76 -21.88 7.27
C LYS A 130 -10.61 -22.79 6.84
N TYR A 131 -9.38 -22.43 7.16
CA TYR A 131 -8.18 -23.11 6.67
C TYR A 131 -7.32 -23.73 7.77
N ASN A 132 -7.80 -23.74 9.01
CA ASN A 132 -7.08 -24.25 10.19
C ASN A 132 -5.68 -23.63 10.33
N LEU A 133 -5.62 -22.29 10.27
CA LEU A 133 -4.35 -21.55 10.37
C LEU A 133 -3.92 -21.38 11.84
N PRO A 134 -2.60 -21.18 12.09
CA PRO A 134 -2.11 -20.86 13.43
C PRO A 134 -2.73 -19.58 14.00
N ASP A 135 -2.71 -19.46 15.33
CA ASP A 135 -3.06 -18.20 15.99
C ASP A 135 -2.09 -17.08 15.62
N LEU A 136 -2.60 -15.85 15.70
CA LEU A 136 -1.74 -14.67 15.68
C LEU A 136 -0.90 -14.63 16.97
N VAL A 137 0.32 -14.14 16.86
CA VAL A 137 1.25 -14.00 17.98
C VAL A 137 1.38 -12.53 18.36
N ASP A 138 1.55 -12.26 19.65
CA ASP A 138 1.77 -10.90 20.11
C ASP A 138 3.16 -10.41 19.72
N THR A 139 3.25 -9.12 19.39
CA THR A 139 4.52 -8.47 19.07
C THR A 139 4.52 -7.06 19.64
N ASN A 140 5.63 -6.69 20.26
CA ASN A 140 5.88 -5.30 20.61
C ASN A 140 6.38 -4.57 19.37
N LEU A 141 5.72 -3.48 18.98
CA LEU A 141 6.16 -2.63 17.90
C LEU A 141 7.18 -1.59 18.36
N LEU A 142 7.20 -1.25 19.66
CA LEU A 142 8.19 -0.35 20.23
C LEU A 142 9.55 -1.05 20.25
N TYR A 143 10.52 -0.46 19.57
CA TYR A 143 11.88 -1.00 19.52
C TYR A 143 12.89 -0.07 20.22
N GLN A 144 12.51 1.18 20.50
CA GLN A 144 13.36 2.11 21.24
C GLN A 144 12.53 3.16 21.98
N CYS A 145 12.81 3.37 23.26
CA CYS A 145 12.27 4.48 24.06
C CYS A 145 13.40 5.17 24.82
N TYR A 146 13.45 6.50 24.78
CA TYR A 146 14.44 7.26 25.55
C TYR A 146 13.98 8.67 25.89
N LEU A 147 14.57 9.21 26.95
CA LEU A 147 14.49 10.61 27.35
C LEU A 147 15.67 11.38 26.73
N ASP A 148 15.40 12.55 26.16
CA ASP A 148 16.41 13.43 25.56
C ASP A 148 16.14 14.90 25.88
N ASN A 149 17.19 15.73 25.80
CA ASN A 149 17.01 17.17 25.85
C ASN A 149 16.22 17.65 24.64
N ASN A 150 15.38 18.66 24.85
CA ASN A 150 14.78 19.40 23.74
C ASN A 150 15.82 20.35 23.14
N THR A 151 16.34 20.00 21.96
CA THR A 151 17.27 20.85 21.20
C THR A 151 16.66 22.18 20.77
N ASP A 152 15.35 22.25 20.70
CA ASP A 152 14.59 23.41 20.23
C ASP A 152 13.98 24.22 21.39
N TYR A 153 14.45 23.99 22.62
CA TYR A 153 13.97 24.70 23.81
C TYR A 153 14.26 26.21 23.69
N GLN A 154 13.19 26.98 23.48
CA GLN A 154 13.19 28.43 23.39
C GLN A 154 11.90 28.93 24.08
N PRO A 155 11.92 29.11 25.41
CA PRO A 155 10.70 29.34 26.16
C PRO A 155 10.02 30.63 25.72
N VAL A 156 8.77 30.51 25.31
CA VAL A 156 7.86 31.59 24.98
C VAL A 156 7.19 32.09 26.26
N LEU A 157 7.24 33.39 26.48
CA LEU A 157 6.68 34.04 27.67
C LEU A 157 5.32 34.70 27.40
N THR A 158 4.94 34.90 26.14
CA THR A 158 3.68 35.56 25.76
C THR A 158 3.03 34.90 24.55
N TYR A 159 1.71 35.04 24.43
CA TYR A 159 0.95 34.51 23.30
C TYR A 159 -0.19 35.45 22.90
N LYS A 160 -0.65 35.34 21.65
CA LYS A 160 -1.85 36.05 21.16
C LYS A 160 -3.03 35.08 21.13
N LYS A 161 -4.18 35.46 21.70
CA LYS A 161 -5.43 34.68 21.58
C LYS A 161 -6.09 34.94 20.22
N ILE A 162 -6.62 33.87 19.61
CA ILE A 162 -7.44 33.99 18.39
C ILE A 162 -8.63 34.91 18.69
N GLY A 163 -8.93 35.84 17.78
CA GLY A 163 -10.04 36.79 17.93
C GLY A 163 -9.80 37.95 18.92
N SER A 164 -8.63 38.05 19.55
CA SER A 164 -8.29 39.13 20.50
C SER A 164 -7.45 40.28 19.89
N GLY A 165 -7.35 40.35 18.56
CA GLY A 165 -6.50 41.34 17.87
C GLY A 165 -5.02 41.21 18.22
N ASP A 166 -4.32 42.35 18.40
CA ASP A 166 -2.87 42.39 18.70
C ASP A 166 -2.51 42.25 20.18
N LYS A 167 -3.50 42.03 21.05
CA LYS A 167 -3.27 41.90 22.48
C LYS A 167 -2.44 40.65 22.80
N LEU A 168 -1.34 40.85 23.53
CA LEU A 168 -0.48 39.80 24.06
C LEU A 168 -0.93 39.41 25.48
N TYR A 169 -0.91 38.12 25.76
CA TYR A 169 -1.19 37.51 27.05
C TYR A 169 0.07 36.84 27.58
N GLN A 170 0.29 36.85 28.89
CA GLN A 170 1.41 36.13 29.50
C GLN A 170 1.12 34.63 29.57
N VAL A 171 2.14 33.82 29.28
CA VAL A 171 2.10 32.37 29.50
C VAL A 171 2.11 32.11 31.02
N PRO A 172 1.17 31.31 31.56
CA PRO A 172 1.19 30.88 32.95
C PRO A 172 2.52 30.22 33.34
N ASP A 173 3.03 30.52 34.54
CA ASP A 173 4.31 29.97 35.03
C ASP A 173 4.38 28.45 35.05
N VAL A 174 3.23 27.76 35.19
CA VAL A 174 3.15 26.30 35.15
C VAL A 174 3.47 25.71 33.76
N LEU A 175 3.46 26.54 32.71
CA LEU A 175 3.88 26.20 31.35
C LEU A 175 5.33 26.64 31.07
N LEU A 176 6.11 26.95 32.10
CA LEU A 176 7.55 27.14 32.01
C LEU A 176 8.23 25.95 32.67
N ASP A 177 8.87 25.09 31.86
CA ASP A 177 9.52 23.90 32.39
C ASP A 177 10.77 24.26 33.21
N LYS A 178 10.75 23.81 34.48
CA LYS A 178 11.82 24.00 35.46
C LYS A 178 12.73 22.78 35.59
N THR A 179 12.49 21.73 34.81
CA THR A 179 13.26 20.48 34.87
C THR A 179 14.71 20.75 34.46
N PRO A 180 15.71 20.28 35.22
CA PRO A 180 17.11 20.46 34.85
C PRO A 180 17.41 19.75 33.52
N PRO A 181 18.31 20.30 32.68
CA PRO A 181 18.73 19.62 31.46
C PRO A 181 19.41 18.28 31.80
N LEU A 182 19.21 17.31 30.94
CA LEU A 182 19.85 16.00 31.04
C LEU A 182 21.33 16.10 30.67
N LYS A 183 22.17 15.34 31.36
CA LYS A 183 23.59 15.20 31.02
C LYS A 183 23.79 14.35 29.76
N SER A 184 22.91 13.39 29.53
CA SER A 184 22.91 12.47 28.39
C SER A 184 21.51 11.89 28.19
N ARG A 185 21.30 11.23 27.05
CA ARG A 185 20.08 10.40 26.86
C ARG A 185 19.97 9.32 27.92
N ILE A 186 18.74 9.01 28.29
CA ILE A 186 18.38 7.93 29.20
C ILE A 186 17.50 6.96 28.43
N TYR A 187 17.96 5.73 28.24
CA TYR A 187 17.22 4.68 27.54
C TYR A 187 16.35 3.91 28.52
N PHE A 188 15.13 3.58 28.09
CA PHE A 188 14.20 2.76 28.85
C PHE A 188 14.19 1.32 28.31
N ASP A 189 13.88 0.36 29.19
CA ASP A 189 13.62 -1.01 28.76
C ASP A 189 12.26 -1.07 28.06
N ILE A 190 12.25 -1.47 26.79
CA ILE A 190 11.03 -1.61 25.99
C ILE A 190 10.17 -2.80 26.44
N ASN A 191 10.67 -3.67 27.31
CA ASN A 191 9.90 -4.76 27.90
C ASN A 191 9.10 -4.34 29.13
N ASP A 192 9.34 -3.14 29.67
CA ASP A 192 8.56 -2.60 30.78
C ASP A 192 7.12 -2.27 30.33
N GLU A 193 6.14 -2.77 31.09
CA GLU A 193 4.70 -2.60 30.84
C GLU A 193 4.28 -1.12 30.77
N GLU A 194 4.96 -0.25 31.54
CA GLU A 194 4.67 1.19 31.55
C GLU A 194 4.84 1.81 30.15
N TYR A 195 5.85 1.37 29.39
CA TYR A 195 6.22 1.98 28.12
C TYR A 195 5.65 1.25 26.90
N ASN A 196 5.34 -0.04 27.00
CA ASN A 196 5.03 -0.87 25.83
C ASN A 196 3.55 -1.25 25.65
N SER A 197 2.71 -1.08 26.68
CA SER A 197 1.34 -1.60 26.69
C SER A 197 0.49 -1.19 25.48
N THR A 198 0.72 0.03 24.95
CA THR A 198 -0.01 0.57 23.79
C THR A 198 0.58 0.17 22.43
N TYR A 199 1.79 -0.41 22.40
CA TYR A 199 2.52 -0.79 21.18
C TYR A 199 2.47 -2.29 20.89
N TYR A 200 1.77 -3.07 21.72
CA TYR A 200 1.51 -4.48 21.42
C TYR A 200 0.41 -4.62 20.38
N THR A 201 0.68 -5.46 19.38
CA THR A 201 -0.30 -5.87 18.38
C THR A 201 -0.16 -7.35 18.03
N LYS A 202 -1.13 -7.89 17.31
CA LYS A 202 -1.15 -9.26 16.82
C LYS A 202 -0.55 -9.35 15.42
N LYS A 203 0.42 -10.24 15.24
CA LYS A 203 1.08 -10.50 13.95
C LYS A 203 0.92 -11.97 13.53
N PHE A 204 1.19 -12.26 12.27
CA PHE A 204 1.33 -13.63 11.80
C PHE A 204 2.55 -14.31 12.45
N TYR A 205 2.45 -15.62 12.65
CA TYR A 205 3.53 -16.44 13.21
C TYR A 205 4.81 -16.47 12.33
N LYS A 206 4.69 -16.10 11.05
CA LYS A 206 5.78 -15.97 10.07
C LYS A 206 5.53 -14.77 9.18
N ASP A 207 6.61 -14.22 8.63
CA ASP A 207 6.53 -13.06 7.72
C ASP A 207 5.79 -13.38 6.42
N GLU A 208 5.88 -14.62 5.95
CA GLU A 208 5.10 -15.12 4.82
C GLU A 208 4.72 -16.59 5.03
N PHE A 209 3.49 -16.94 4.67
CA PHE A 209 3.06 -18.32 4.49
C PHE A 209 1.94 -18.41 3.45
N THR A 210 1.75 -19.60 2.90
CA THR A 210 0.83 -19.82 1.77
C THR A 210 -0.14 -20.96 2.07
N VAL A 211 -1.38 -20.79 1.64
CA VAL A 211 -2.42 -21.83 1.61
C VAL A 211 -2.67 -22.24 0.15
N ASP A 212 -2.53 -23.53 -0.14
CA ASP A 212 -2.86 -24.13 -1.44
C ASP A 212 -4.33 -24.57 -1.45
N LYS A 213 -5.09 -24.10 -2.45
CA LYS A 213 -6.46 -24.56 -2.76
C LYS A 213 -6.60 -24.78 -4.27
N ASP A 214 -7.57 -25.59 -4.66
CA ASP A 214 -7.82 -26.11 -6.02
C ASP A 214 -7.16 -25.33 -7.16
N SER A 215 -7.58 -24.08 -7.38
CA SER A 215 -7.08 -23.19 -8.43
C SER A 215 -6.29 -21.97 -7.93
N VAL A 216 -6.09 -21.82 -6.62
CA VAL A 216 -5.66 -20.57 -5.98
C VAL A 216 -4.59 -20.82 -4.91
N PHE A 217 -3.56 -19.99 -4.90
CA PHE A 217 -2.72 -19.81 -3.73
C PHE A 217 -3.12 -18.53 -2.99
N ILE A 218 -3.29 -18.65 -1.67
CA ILE A 218 -3.56 -17.53 -0.79
C ILE A 218 -2.31 -17.28 0.04
N VAL A 219 -1.65 -16.17 -0.20
CA VAL A 219 -0.38 -15.80 0.43
C VAL A 219 -0.65 -14.76 1.50
N PHE A 220 -0.31 -15.08 2.74
CA PHE A 220 -0.35 -14.17 3.88
C PHE A 220 1.04 -13.59 4.04
N GLN A 221 1.14 -12.26 4.06
CA GLN A 221 2.41 -11.55 4.16
C GLN A 221 2.33 -10.44 5.19
N GLN A 222 3.41 -10.21 5.91
CA GLN A 222 3.57 -9.07 6.79
C GLN A 222 4.96 -8.45 6.65
N THR A 223 5.07 -7.17 6.97
CA THR A 223 6.34 -6.47 7.09
C THR A 223 6.29 -5.49 8.24
N LEU A 224 7.39 -5.39 8.99
CA LEU A 224 7.61 -4.32 9.96
C LEU A 224 8.39 -3.19 9.27
N LYS A 225 7.83 -1.99 9.28
CA LYS A 225 8.46 -0.79 8.70
C LYS A 225 8.76 0.22 9.79
N ASP A 226 9.96 0.77 9.77
CA ASP A 226 10.31 1.86 10.66
C ASP A 226 9.54 3.14 10.28
N ILE A 227 9.04 3.86 11.28
CA ILE A 227 8.39 5.15 11.07
C ILE A 227 9.46 6.23 11.14
N ALA A 228 9.58 7.00 10.05
CA ALA A 228 10.55 8.08 9.96
C ALA A 228 10.42 9.12 11.08
N ASN A 229 9.17 9.40 11.51
CA ASN A 229 8.86 10.37 12.57
C ASN A 229 8.42 9.65 13.84
N PRO A 230 9.27 9.57 14.87
CA PRO A 230 8.91 8.94 16.13
C PRO A 230 7.82 9.72 16.86
N SER A 231 7.09 9.05 17.75
CA SER A 231 6.18 9.74 18.67
C SER A 231 6.98 10.42 19.77
N VAL A 232 6.58 11.63 20.13
CA VAL A 232 7.28 12.46 21.11
C VAL A 232 6.27 12.92 22.16
N ILE A 233 6.63 12.81 23.43
CA ILE A 233 5.89 13.39 24.56
C ILE A 233 6.80 14.39 25.26
N TRP A 234 6.36 15.64 25.31
CA TRP A 234 7.07 16.73 25.95
C TRP A 234 6.92 16.66 27.48
N SER A 235 7.91 17.13 28.23
CA SER A 235 7.90 17.11 29.70
C SER A 235 6.70 17.85 30.30
N LEU A 236 6.26 18.97 29.71
CA LEU A 236 5.07 19.70 30.18
C LEU A 236 3.76 18.93 29.94
N GLU A 237 3.69 18.03 28.94
CA GLU A 237 2.50 17.19 28.73
C GLU A 237 2.31 16.15 29.84
N LYS A 238 3.39 15.80 30.54
CA LYS A 238 3.34 14.89 31.70
C LYS A 238 2.95 15.63 32.99
N ASN A 239 2.96 16.97 33.00
CA ASN A 239 2.62 17.77 34.18
C ASN A 239 1.12 18.10 34.20
N LYS A 240 0.41 17.60 35.22
CA LYS A 240 -1.05 17.79 35.37
C LYS A 240 -1.45 19.27 35.49
N GLU A 241 -0.67 20.09 36.19
CA GLU A 241 -0.96 21.52 36.35
C GLU A 241 -0.78 22.27 35.04
N ALA A 242 0.28 21.95 34.28
CA ALA A 242 0.51 22.47 32.94
C ALA A 242 -0.65 22.12 31.98
N MET A 243 -1.08 20.85 31.98
CA MET A 243 -2.22 20.40 31.17
C MET A 243 -3.54 21.06 31.57
N SER A 244 -3.76 21.32 32.86
CA SER A 244 -4.94 22.07 33.33
C SER A 244 -4.89 23.54 32.89
N ALA A 245 -3.73 24.20 33.00
CA ALA A 245 -3.56 25.58 32.54
C ALA A 245 -3.73 25.72 31.02
N GLN A 246 -3.35 24.70 30.25
CA GLN A 246 -3.58 24.65 28.80
C GLN A 246 -5.06 24.77 28.45
N GLN A 247 -5.94 24.09 29.19
CA GLN A 247 -7.40 24.15 28.95
C GLN A 247 -7.96 25.57 29.12
N ASN A 248 -7.33 26.41 29.95
CA ASN A 248 -7.73 27.79 30.22
C ASN A 248 -7.16 28.82 29.22
N ILE A 249 -6.15 28.43 28.43
CA ILE A 249 -5.63 29.24 27.32
C ILE A 249 -6.59 29.16 26.11
N ASN A 250 -7.44 28.14 26.06
CA ASN A 250 -8.41 27.90 24.99
C ASN A 250 -9.55 28.94 24.99
N GLY A 251 -9.55 29.82 23.99
CA GLY A 251 -10.75 30.08 23.20
C GLY A 251 -10.61 29.26 21.91
N GLU A 252 -11.71 28.64 21.44
CA GLU A 252 -11.82 27.74 20.28
C GLU A 252 -10.60 27.65 19.33
N GLY A 253 -9.85 26.54 19.40
CA GLY A 253 -8.75 26.27 18.47
C GLY A 253 -7.76 25.24 19.03
N PHE A 254 -8.04 23.95 18.82
CA PHE A 254 -7.15 22.87 19.22
C PHE A 254 -6.14 22.55 18.11
N GLY A 255 -4.87 22.41 18.50
CA GLY A 255 -3.99 21.43 17.86
C GLY A 255 -4.59 20.05 18.07
N THR A 256 -4.72 19.28 17.01
CA THR A 256 -5.28 17.92 17.11
C THR A 256 -4.25 16.99 17.77
N ILE A 257 -4.71 15.86 18.33
CA ILE A 257 -3.86 14.80 18.91
C ILE A 257 -2.72 14.38 17.96
N ASN A 258 -2.92 14.53 16.64
CA ASN A 258 -1.94 14.17 15.61
C ASN A 258 -0.97 15.31 15.24
N TYR A 259 -1.24 16.53 15.69
CA TYR A 259 -0.42 17.72 15.48
C TYR A 259 -0.39 18.54 16.77
N PRO A 260 0.29 18.03 17.82
CA PRO A 260 0.39 18.72 19.09
C PRO A 260 1.16 20.04 18.97
N GLU A 261 1.82 20.34 17.85
CA GLU A 261 2.46 21.64 17.56
C GLU A 261 1.53 22.62 16.83
N ALA A 262 0.38 22.15 16.32
CA ALA A 262 -0.58 23.03 15.68
C ALA A 262 -1.33 23.84 16.74
N GLY A 263 -1.43 25.16 16.54
CA GLY A 263 -2.10 26.05 17.48
C GLY A 263 -1.22 26.52 18.63
N ILE A 264 -1.69 27.58 19.29
CA ILE A 264 -0.91 28.36 20.26
C ILE A 264 -0.43 27.52 21.45
N THR A 265 -1.29 26.65 21.97
CA THR A 265 -0.99 25.80 23.13
C THR A 265 0.07 24.76 22.80
N GLY A 266 -0.01 24.17 21.62
CA GLY A 266 0.94 23.20 21.14
C GLY A 266 2.37 23.72 21.00
N HIS A 267 2.48 24.89 20.36
CA HIS A 267 3.73 25.61 20.25
C HIS A 267 4.32 25.94 21.64
N ILE A 268 3.50 26.45 22.58
CA ILE A 268 3.97 26.75 23.95
C ILE A 268 4.53 25.50 24.62
N ILE A 269 3.84 24.36 24.54
CA ILE A 269 4.30 23.12 25.15
C ILE A 269 5.63 22.66 24.55
N ALA A 270 5.74 22.62 23.23
CA ALA A 270 6.96 22.18 22.55
C ALA A 270 8.15 23.10 22.85
N SER A 271 7.96 24.42 22.73
CA SER A 271 9.03 25.40 22.95
C SER A 271 9.43 25.57 24.42
N ASN A 272 8.48 25.40 25.36
CA ASN A 272 8.72 25.61 26.78
C ASN A 272 9.09 24.32 27.53
N SER A 273 9.04 23.16 26.89
CA SER A 273 9.50 21.90 27.48
C SER A 273 11.00 21.73 27.29
N ARG A 274 11.73 21.47 28.37
CA ARG A 274 13.19 21.28 28.33
C ARG A 274 13.59 19.86 27.91
N ILE A 275 12.69 18.90 28.10
CA ILE A 275 12.94 17.49 27.90
C ILE A 275 11.82 16.89 27.06
N LYS A 276 12.16 15.86 26.28
CA LYS A 276 11.20 15.05 25.54
C LYS A 276 11.46 13.57 25.73
N THR A 277 10.38 12.79 25.76
CA THR A 277 10.42 11.33 25.65
C THR A 277 10.14 10.95 24.22
N VAL A 278 11.01 10.14 23.63
CA VAL A 278 10.93 9.71 22.22
C VAL A 278 10.63 8.22 22.17
N TYR A 279 9.56 7.87 21.46
CA TYR A 279 9.13 6.51 21.20
C TYR A 279 9.33 6.18 19.72
N LYS A 280 10.22 5.23 19.44
CA LYS A 280 10.39 4.68 18.09
C LYS A 280 9.79 3.29 17.99
N TYR A 281 8.91 3.15 17.02
CA TYR A 281 8.10 1.95 16.85
C TYR A 281 7.96 1.62 15.37
N TYR A 282 7.72 0.33 15.10
CA TYR A 282 7.42 -0.16 13.76
C TYR A 282 5.93 0.02 13.44
N VAL A 283 5.61 0.16 12.15
CA VAL A 283 4.28 -0.15 11.60
C VAL A 283 4.29 -1.59 11.15
N LEU A 284 3.32 -2.37 11.61
CA LEU A 284 3.03 -3.68 11.07
C LEU A 284 2.07 -3.51 9.88
N GLU A 285 2.56 -3.80 8.68
CA GLU A 285 1.72 -3.93 7.50
C GLU A 285 1.42 -5.41 7.24
N GLN A 286 0.14 -5.76 7.17
CA GLN A 286 -0.32 -7.10 6.83
C GLN A 286 -1.09 -7.09 5.51
N SER A 287 -1.03 -8.19 4.79
CA SER A 287 -1.80 -8.39 3.56
C SER A 287 -2.10 -9.85 3.29
N ILE A 288 -3.17 -10.07 2.52
CA ILE A 288 -3.56 -11.39 2.01
C ILE A 288 -3.68 -11.26 0.50
N THR A 289 -2.85 -12.00 -0.25
CA THR A 289 -2.82 -11.92 -1.71
C THR A 289 -3.27 -13.25 -2.34
N TYR A 290 -4.16 -13.14 -3.32
CA TYR A 290 -4.72 -14.24 -4.08
C TYR A 290 -4.04 -14.35 -5.44
N PHE A 291 -3.47 -15.51 -5.73
CA PHE A 291 -2.88 -15.85 -7.02
C PHE A 291 -3.59 -17.05 -7.64
N SER A 292 -3.69 -17.09 -8.98
CA SER A 292 -3.92 -18.39 -9.62
C SER A 292 -2.68 -19.28 -9.41
N LYS A 293 -2.87 -20.60 -9.43
CA LYS A 293 -1.74 -21.55 -9.35
C LYS A 293 -0.66 -21.28 -10.38
N ASN A 294 -1.07 -20.98 -11.61
CA ASN A 294 -0.15 -20.65 -12.69
C ASN A 294 0.69 -19.42 -12.34
N GLU A 295 0.05 -18.34 -11.89
CA GLU A 295 0.73 -17.08 -11.61
C GLU A 295 1.68 -17.18 -10.40
N TYR A 296 1.25 -17.86 -9.34
CA TYR A 296 2.11 -18.11 -8.19
C TYR A 296 3.37 -18.90 -8.57
N ASN A 297 3.21 -19.99 -9.34
CA ASN A 297 4.33 -20.83 -9.76
C ASN A 297 5.32 -20.08 -10.66
N LYS A 298 4.83 -19.24 -11.58
CA LYS A 298 5.70 -18.35 -12.37
C LYS A 298 6.52 -17.44 -11.46
N ARG A 299 5.87 -16.79 -10.50
CA ARG A 299 6.55 -15.88 -9.57
C ARG A 299 7.58 -16.60 -8.71
N LYS A 300 7.23 -17.76 -8.17
CA LYS A 300 8.14 -18.60 -7.38
C LYS A 300 9.38 -18.99 -8.19
N ASN A 301 9.20 -19.44 -9.43
CA ASN A 301 10.32 -19.77 -10.32
C ASN A 301 11.24 -18.57 -10.60
N ILE A 302 10.68 -17.36 -10.76
CA ILE A 302 11.49 -16.14 -10.94
C ILE A 302 12.33 -15.85 -9.70
N ILE A 303 11.73 -15.95 -8.51
CA ILE A 303 12.43 -15.72 -7.24
C ILE A 303 13.53 -16.76 -7.04
N ASP A 304 13.23 -18.05 -7.21
CA ASP A 304 14.18 -19.14 -7.03
C ASP A 304 15.37 -19.01 -8.00
N ASN A 305 15.12 -18.60 -9.24
CA ASN A 305 16.17 -18.35 -10.23
C ASN A 305 17.03 -17.12 -9.87
N ASN A 306 16.43 -16.05 -9.34
CA ASN A 306 17.18 -14.88 -8.90
C ASN A 306 18.07 -15.20 -7.69
N ILE A 307 17.55 -15.93 -6.70
CA ILE A 307 18.32 -16.39 -5.54
C ILE A 307 19.51 -17.24 -5.99
N LYS A 308 19.28 -18.20 -6.90
CA LYS A 308 20.36 -19.00 -7.48
C LYS A 308 21.40 -18.13 -8.17
N LYS A 309 20.98 -17.16 -8.99
CA LYS A 309 21.89 -16.25 -9.68
C LYS A 309 22.73 -15.41 -8.72
N ASP A 310 22.14 -14.92 -7.65
CA ASP A 310 22.85 -14.11 -6.64
C ASP A 310 23.82 -14.97 -5.82
N SER A 311 23.44 -16.20 -5.47
CA SER A 311 24.36 -17.15 -4.83
C SER A 311 25.57 -17.47 -5.71
N LEU A 312 25.34 -17.69 -7.02
CA LEU A 312 26.40 -17.97 -7.98
C LEU A 312 27.36 -16.78 -8.13
N LYS A 313 26.83 -15.55 -8.16
CA LYS A 313 27.64 -14.33 -8.21
C LYS A 313 28.52 -14.17 -6.97
N ARG A 314 27.98 -14.41 -5.77
CA ARG A 314 28.77 -14.35 -4.53
C ARG A 314 29.90 -15.38 -4.53
N GLN A 315 29.60 -16.62 -4.92
CA GLN A 315 30.59 -17.69 -5.02
C GLN A 315 31.70 -17.34 -6.02
N THR A 316 31.33 -16.81 -7.19
CA THR A 316 32.30 -16.38 -8.21
C THR A 316 33.22 -15.25 -7.71
N GLU A 317 32.68 -14.31 -6.92
CA GLU A 317 33.46 -13.21 -6.35
C GLU A 317 34.40 -13.70 -5.23
N GLU A 318 33.95 -14.63 -4.40
CA GLU A 318 34.77 -15.30 -3.38
C GLU A 318 35.92 -16.10 -4.00
N ASP A 319 35.65 -16.85 -5.08
CA ASP A 319 36.68 -17.63 -5.79
C ASP A 319 37.72 -16.71 -6.44
N ARG A 320 37.30 -15.60 -7.05
CA ARG A 320 38.21 -14.57 -7.61
C ARG A 320 39.07 -13.92 -6.53
N GLN A 321 38.53 -13.68 -5.34
CA GLN A 321 39.31 -13.14 -4.22
C GLN A 321 40.33 -14.15 -3.69
N LYS A 322 39.99 -15.45 -3.66
CA LYS A 322 40.95 -16.51 -3.32
C LYS A 322 42.07 -16.62 -4.34
N GLU A 323 41.75 -16.67 -5.65
CA GLU A 323 42.77 -16.73 -6.71
C GLU A 323 43.71 -15.51 -6.69
N ARG A 324 43.19 -14.31 -6.40
CA ARG A 324 44.03 -13.09 -6.24
C ARG A 324 44.98 -13.21 -5.06
N LYS A 325 44.53 -13.78 -3.94
CA LYS A 325 45.38 -14.02 -2.77
C LYS A 325 46.44 -15.08 -3.05
N GLU A 326 46.09 -16.18 -3.71
CA GLU A 326 47.05 -17.23 -4.05
C GLU A 326 48.12 -16.76 -5.05
N LYS A 327 47.74 -15.96 -6.06
CA LYS A 327 48.71 -15.32 -6.95
C LYS A 327 49.66 -14.37 -6.22
N SER A 328 49.14 -13.57 -5.29
CA SER A 328 49.99 -12.67 -4.49
C SER A 328 50.97 -13.38 -3.55
N ILE A 329 50.70 -14.65 -3.19
CA ILE A 329 51.59 -15.46 -2.35
C ILE A 329 52.69 -16.13 -3.18
N ASN A 330 52.41 -16.50 -4.44
CA ASN A 330 53.38 -17.14 -5.32
C ASN A 330 54.30 -16.15 -6.06
N GLU A 331 54.07 -14.83 -5.93
CA GLU A 331 54.90 -13.77 -6.51
C GLU A 331 55.88 -13.13 -5.49
N ILE A 332 55.97 -13.70 -4.28
CA ILE A 332 56.98 -13.39 -3.24
C ILE A 332 57.98 -14.56 -3.21
#